data_AF-Q6K7E5-F1
#
_entry.id   AF-Q6K7E5-F1
#
_cell.length_a   1.000
_cell.length_b   1.000
_cell.length_c   1.000
_cell.angle_alpha   90.00
_cell.angle_beta   90.00
_cell.angle_gamma   90.00
#
_symmetry.space_group_name_H-M   'P 1'
#
loop_
_entity.id
_entity.type
_entity.pdbx_description
1 polymer ?
#
loop_
_entity_poly.entity_id
_entity_poly.type
_entity_poly.pdbx_seq_one_letter_code
_entity_poly.pdbx_strand_id
1 'polypeptide(L)'
;MLGNQTIERLQQIFSSSSQTYGGLTLDLHCNRFGPTALFQICECAVMTNRLEVLNLSGNRLTDACGSYLFTILQKCKALYSLNVEQCSITSRTVQKMADALHEGSALSHLSLGNNNPISGNTMLSLLSKLASLKRFSELSLTGIKLSKLMVDKLCVLAQSSCLSGFLLGGTYIGSGGATKLTEALSCASQELLRLDLSNCGLTTPDFSQLCTNLSQINIVDLNLGGNSFTLEECDAIRALLSNPQCSLRSLTLDRCNLGLAGTVGIIQALAGNDQLEELRVAENTNLALQRTLQYDEDAQDVSPGTDQNQRTNAEANDHIDPDKMEVPDSEDEEAVHEDTRAATGPDGSCASSCQRNSSSGCHAIQELADAIISAKQLKVLDLSRNGLSEEDIQSLYSAWASGPRGDGMARKHVAKEVVHFAVDGMNCCGLKPCCRRDLQM
;
A
#
# COMPACT_ATOMS: atom_id res chain seq x y z
N MET A 1 15.51 23.63 -10.73
CA MET A 1 16.07 23.26 -9.40
C MET A 1 16.85 24.45 -8.86
N LEU A 2 16.61 24.82 -7.62
CA LEU A 2 17.19 26.01 -6.98
C LEU A 2 18.53 25.62 -6.32
N GLY A 3 19.66 26.16 -6.80
CA GLY A 3 20.98 25.90 -6.18
C GLY A 3 21.21 26.72 -4.90
N ASN A 4 22.31 26.45 -4.19
CA ASN A 4 22.67 27.10 -2.90
C ASN A 4 22.62 28.64 -2.92
N GLN A 5 22.93 29.28 -4.06
CA GLN A 5 22.83 30.74 -4.24
C GLN A 5 21.43 31.30 -3.96
N THR A 6 20.40 30.48 -4.12
CA THR A 6 19.01 30.86 -3.80
C THR A 6 18.85 31.16 -2.31
N ILE A 7 19.52 30.37 -1.47
CA ILE A 7 19.44 30.51 -0.03
C ILE A 7 20.25 31.71 0.46
N GLU A 8 21.36 32.02 -0.20
CA GLU A 8 22.11 33.28 0.03
C GLU A 8 21.25 34.51 -0.29
N ARG A 9 20.50 34.48 -1.39
CA ARG A 9 19.55 35.56 -1.72
C ARG A 9 18.42 35.66 -0.71
N LEU A 10 17.87 34.53 -0.27
CA LEU A 10 16.85 34.52 0.78
C LEU A 10 17.40 35.12 2.08
N GLN A 11 18.61 34.75 2.47
CA GLN A 11 19.30 35.34 3.61
C GLN A 11 19.39 36.86 3.47
N GLN A 12 19.87 37.37 2.33
CA GLN A 12 19.95 38.82 2.07
C GLN A 12 18.59 39.51 2.17
N ILE A 13 17.52 38.88 1.65
CA ILE A 13 16.16 39.40 1.74
C ILE A 13 15.69 39.47 3.20
N PHE A 14 15.91 38.41 4.00
CA PHE A 14 15.52 38.41 5.40
C PHE A 14 16.37 39.33 6.28
N SER A 15 17.66 39.48 5.96
CA SER A 15 18.56 40.40 6.67
C SER A 15 18.27 41.87 6.34
N SER A 16 17.76 42.17 5.15
CA SER A 16 17.38 43.54 4.75
C SER A 16 15.92 43.89 5.08
N SER A 17 15.10 42.90 5.41
CA SER A 17 13.70 43.10 5.78
C SER A 17 13.55 43.60 7.22
N SER A 18 12.66 44.57 7.43
CA SER A 18 12.23 45.00 8.77
C SER A 18 11.22 44.05 9.41
N GLN A 19 10.80 42.99 8.70
CA GLN A 19 9.81 42.04 9.19
C GLN A 19 10.44 41.05 10.17
N THR A 20 10.23 41.29 11.45
CA THR A 20 10.72 40.45 12.56
C THR A 20 9.62 39.55 13.17
N TYR A 21 8.39 39.68 12.70
CA TYR A 21 7.22 38.96 13.21
C TYR A 21 6.60 38.01 12.16
N GLY A 22 5.88 37.00 12.64
CA GLY A 22 5.21 35.98 11.84
C GLY A 22 6.10 34.77 11.54
N GLY A 23 5.49 33.58 11.59
CA GLY A 23 6.15 32.30 11.32
C GLY A 23 6.80 32.23 9.94
N LEU A 24 7.88 31.48 9.84
CA LEU A 24 8.61 31.24 8.60
C LEU A 24 8.56 29.73 8.26
N THR A 25 7.96 29.44 7.11
CA THR A 25 7.94 28.11 6.49
C THR A 25 8.88 28.12 5.29
N LEU A 26 9.91 27.26 5.34
CA LEU A 26 10.84 27.06 4.24
C LEU A 26 10.65 25.66 3.67
N ASP A 27 9.99 25.58 2.52
CA ASP A 27 9.94 24.37 1.73
C ASP A 27 11.02 24.38 0.64
N LEU A 28 12.06 23.58 0.86
CA LEU A 28 13.27 23.50 0.07
C LEU A 28 13.43 22.12 -0.59
N HIS A 29 12.39 21.29 -0.64
CA HIS A 29 12.48 19.92 -1.13
C HIS A 29 13.00 19.81 -2.57
N CYS A 30 13.74 18.74 -2.87
CA CYS A 30 14.17 18.36 -4.24
C CYS A 30 14.89 19.46 -5.04
N ASN A 31 15.74 20.25 -4.40
CA ASN A 31 16.42 21.40 -5.03
C ASN A 31 17.92 21.21 -5.27
N ARG A 32 18.51 20.05 -4.95
CA ARG A 32 19.97 19.79 -4.98
C ARG A 32 20.77 20.71 -4.06
N PHE A 33 20.18 21.14 -2.95
CA PHE A 33 20.91 21.87 -1.93
C PHE A 33 22.01 21.01 -1.32
N GLY A 34 23.18 21.62 -1.13
CA GLY A 34 24.28 21.06 -0.37
C GLY A 34 24.24 21.50 1.09
N PRO A 35 25.13 20.98 1.94
CA PRO A 35 25.18 21.31 3.37
C PRO A 35 25.38 22.82 3.64
N THR A 36 26.05 23.55 2.74
CA THR A 36 26.29 25.00 2.88
C THR A 36 25.02 25.84 2.76
N ALA A 37 23.93 25.31 2.20
CA ALA A 37 22.64 26.00 2.23
C ALA A 37 22.17 26.25 3.69
N LEU A 38 22.41 25.28 4.58
CA LEU A 38 22.00 25.39 5.99
C LEU A 38 22.84 26.40 6.76
N PHE A 39 24.08 26.66 6.35
CA PHE A 39 24.93 27.68 6.96
C PHE A 39 24.25 29.05 6.93
N GLN A 40 23.66 29.43 5.80
CA GLN A 40 22.99 30.74 5.69
C GLN A 40 21.76 30.85 6.59
N ILE A 41 21.06 29.74 6.83
CA ILE A 41 19.96 29.69 7.79
C ILE A 41 20.51 29.92 9.21
N CYS A 42 21.60 29.25 9.58
CA CYS A 42 22.24 29.40 10.89
C CYS A 42 22.78 30.80 11.18
N GLU A 43 23.27 31.51 10.16
CA GLU A 43 23.87 32.83 10.27
C GLU A 43 22.84 33.98 10.21
N CYS A 44 21.58 33.69 9.94
CA CYS A 44 20.53 34.70 9.86
C CYS A 44 19.61 34.66 11.08
N ALA A 45 19.83 35.57 12.03
CA ALA A 45 19.04 35.65 13.27
C ALA A 45 17.53 35.82 13.00
N VAL A 46 17.16 36.57 11.97
CA VAL A 46 15.75 36.76 11.56
C VAL A 46 15.14 35.42 11.15
N MET A 47 15.86 34.59 10.39
CA MET A 47 15.38 33.27 10.00
C MET A 47 15.30 32.35 11.21
N THR A 48 16.36 32.24 12.02
CA THR A 48 16.38 31.32 13.17
C THR A 48 15.28 31.64 14.20
N ASN A 49 14.95 32.92 14.39
CA ASN A 49 13.91 33.30 15.36
C ASN A 49 12.48 33.02 14.88
N ARG A 50 12.28 32.90 13.56
CA ARG A 50 10.96 32.77 12.94
C ARG A 50 10.69 31.38 12.37
N LEU A 51 11.72 30.57 12.15
CA LEU A 51 11.62 29.30 11.46
C LEU A 51 10.75 28.31 12.24
N GLU A 52 9.62 27.95 11.65
CA GLU A 52 8.60 27.06 12.21
C GLU A 52 8.58 25.71 11.49
N VAL A 53 8.74 25.75 10.16
CA VAL A 53 8.74 24.57 9.30
C VAL A 53 9.96 24.62 8.38
N LEU A 54 10.73 23.54 8.37
CA LEU A 54 11.87 23.38 7.48
C LEU A 54 11.79 22.02 6.75
N ASN A 55 11.49 22.05 5.45
CA ASN A 55 11.51 20.86 4.61
C ASN A 55 12.74 20.87 3.70
N LEU A 56 13.64 19.93 3.94
CA LEU A 56 14.88 19.73 3.19
C LEU A 56 14.87 18.43 2.39
N SER A 57 13.76 17.71 2.34
CA SER A 57 13.69 16.37 1.76
C SER A 57 14.24 16.30 0.32
N GLY A 58 14.86 15.18 -0.03
CA GLY A 58 15.37 14.95 -1.39
C GLY A 58 16.57 15.83 -1.80
N ASN A 59 17.27 16.45 -0.84
CA ASN A 59 18.51 17.19 -1.09
C ASN A 59 19.74 16.42 -0.62
N ARG A 60 20.85 16.44 -1.36
CA ARG A 60 22.07 15.70 -0.98
C ARG A 60 22.90 16.49 0.05
N LEU A 61 22.43 16.51 1.29
CA LEU A 61 23.06 17.26 2.38
C LEU A 61 24.31 16.58 2.93
N THR A 62 24.34 15.24 3.02
CA THR A 62 25.42 14.44 3.61
C THR A 62 25.70 14.77 5.08
N ASP A 63 26.62 14.07 5.75
CA ASP A 63 26.92 14.35 7.16
C ASP A 63 27.62 15.68 7.45
N ALA A 64 28.05 16.39 6.40
CA ALA A 64 28.56 17.75 6.53
C ALA A 64 27.48 18.72 7.07
N CYS A 65 26.19 18.38 6.94
CA CYS A 65 25.11 19.21 7.46
C CYS A 65 24.88 19.10 8.97
N GLY A 66 25.44 18.08 9.64
CA GLY A 66 25.04 17.74 11.00
C GLY A 66 25.28 18.83 12.04
N SER A 67 26.34 19.64 11.91
CA SER A 67 26.55 20.79 12.82
C SER A 67 25.55 21.92 12.58
N TYR A 68 25.08 22.10 11.34
CA TYR A 68 24.06 23.10 11.03
C TYR A 68 22.69 22.66 11.52
N LEU A 69 22.31 21.38 11.33
CA LEU A 69 21.07 20.84 11.89
C LEU A 69 21.06 20.89 13.42
N PHE A 70 22.19 20.59 14.08
CA PHE A 70 22.35 20.80 15.52
C PHE A 70 22.07 22.26 15.91
N THR A 71 22.70 23.21 15.21
CA THR A 71 22.54 24.65 15.49
C THR A 71 21.09 25.10 15.25
N ILE A 72 20.45 24.64 14.17
CA ILE A 72 19.06 24.94 13.84
C ILE A 72 18.14 24.44 14.94
N LEU A 73 18.26 23.18 15.36
CA LEU A 73 17.43 22.59 16.43
C LEU A 73 17.64 23.30 17.77
N GLN A 74 18.83 23.83 18.05
CA GLN A 74 19.10 24.59 19.26
C GLN A 74 18.61 26.04 19.21
N LYS A 75 18.83 26.76 18.10
CA LYS A 75 18.53 28.19 17.97
C LYS A 75 17.07 28.46 17.58
N CYS A 76 16.47 27.60 16.75
CA CYS A 76 15.13 27.82 16.21
C CYS A 76 14.07 27.35 17.21
N LYS A 77 13.74 28.23 18.17
CA LYS A 77 12.79 27.91 19.26
C LYS A 77 11.35 27.70 18.79
N ALA A 78 10.99 28.20 17.61
CA ALA A 78 9.68 28.03 17.01
C ALA A 78 9.60 26.80 16.08
N LEU A 79 10.73 26.12 15.79
CA LEU A 79 10.77 25.03 14.82
C LEU A 79 10.00 23.82 15.34
N TYR A 80 8.82 23.61 14.78
CA TYR A 80 7.92 22.53 15.14
C TYR A 80 7.92 21.40 14.11
N SER A 81 8.30 21.67 12.85
CA SER A 81 8.38 20.64 11.80
C SER A 81 9.74 20.64 11.08
N LEU A 82 10.39 19.48 11.07
CA LEU A 82 11.64 19.24 10.35
C LEU A 82 11.52 17.99 9.47
N ASN A 83 11.71 18.17 8.17
CA ASN A 83 11.80 17.06 7.22
C ASN A 83 13.20 17.00 6.60
N VAL A 84 13.92 15.90 6.86
CA VAL A 84 15.25 15.58 6.30
C VAL A 84 15.24 14.21 5.61
N GLU A 85 14.09 13.80 5.08
CA GLU A 85 13.94 12.55 4.34
C GLU A 85 14.84 12.52 3.09
N GLN A 86 15.43 11.37 2.78
CA GLN A 86 16.24 11.17 1.56
C GLN A 86 17.35 12.23 1.42
N CYS A 87 17.99 12.61 2.52
CA CYS A 87 19.02 13.65 2.56
C CYS A 87 20.47 13.15 2.48
N SER A 88 20.64 11.82 2.30
CA SER A 88 21.94 11.13 2.37
C SER A 88 22.66 11.35 3.70
N ILE A 89 21.91 11.48 4.80
CA ILE A 89 22.47 11.62 6.15
C ILE A 89 22.65 10.24 6.80
N THR A 90 23.64 10.12 7.69
CA THR A 90 23.90 8.87 8.42
C THR A 90 23.71 9.04 9.93
N SER A 91 23.98 7.96 10.67
CA SER A 91 24.08 7.95 12.13
C SER A 91 24.80 9.16 12.73
N ARG A 92 25.86 9.68 12.07
CA ARG A 92 26.61 10.83 12.58
C ARG A 92 25.74 12.09 12.70
N THR A 93 24.94 12.38 11.68
CA THR A 93 24.05 13.53 11.68
C THR A 93 22.85 13.31 12.59
N VAL A 94 22.26 12.11 12.55
CA VAL A 94 21.11 11.79 13.40
C VAL A 94 21.48 11.85 14.89
N GLN A 95 22.69 11.42 15.25
CA GLN A 95 23.18 11.56 16.63
C GLN A 95 23.30 13.03 17.03
N LYS A 96 23.85 13.89 16.16
CA LYS A 96 23.88 15.33 16.41
C LYS A 96 22.48 15.92 16.57
N MET A 97 21.50 15.47 15.78
CA MET A 97 20.11 15.90 15.95
C MET A 97 19.56 15.47 17.32
N ALA A 98 19.80 14.23 17.74
CA ALA A 98 19.41 13.74 19.06
C ALA A 98 20.08 14.54 20.19
N ASP A 99 21.36 14.86 20.06
CA ASP A 99 22.12 15.64 21.05
C ASP A 99 21.62 17.10 21.16
N ALA A 100 21.11 17.67 20.06
CA ALA A 100 20.53 19.01 20.04
C ALA A 100 19.16 19.09 20.72
N LEU A 101 18.41 17.98 20.73
CA LEU A 101 17.07 17.90 21.29
C LEU A 101 17.10 17.86 22.83
N HIS A 102 16.20 18.64 23.43
CA HIS A 102 15.98 18.70 24.86
C HIS A 102 14.49 18.92 25.15
N GLU A 103 14.04 18.73 26.39
CA GLU A 103 12.61 18.79 26.79
C GLU A 103 11.89 20.11 26.42
N GLY A 104 12.66 21.18 26.19
CA GLY A 104 12.16 22.50 25.79
C GLY A 104 12.16 22.74 24.27
N SER A 105 12.54 21.76 23.46
CA SER A 105 12.44 21.84 22.00
C SER A 105 10.97 21.85 21.58
N ALA A 106 10.62 22.72 20.63
CA ALA A 106 9.24 22.85 20.11
C ALA A 106 8.89 21.80 19.04
N LEU A 107 9.83 20.93 18.69
CA LEU A 107 9.69 19.95 17.61
C LEU A 107 8.51 19.01 17.89
N SER A 108 7.58 18.96 16.96
CA SER A 108 6.38 18.11 16.98
C SER A 108 6.34 17.12 15.83
N HIS A 109 6.90 17.48 14.67
CA HIS A 109 6.95 16.64 13.47
C HIS A 109 8.40 16.41 13.05
N LEU A 110 8.78 15.15 12.89
CA LEU A 110 10.10 14.76 12.37
C LEU A 110 9.97 13.69 11.28
N SER A 111 10.52 13.99 10.10
CA SER A 111 10.64 13.03 9.01
C SER A 111 12.10 12.76 8.71
N LEU A 112 12.50 11.50 8.86
CA LEU A 112 13.90 11.05 8.74
C LEU A 112 14.06 9.90 7.74
N GLY A 113 12.98 9.47 7.10
CA GLY A 113 12.94 8.30 6.22
C GLY A 113 13.99 8.29 5.10
N ASN A 114 14.17 7.11 4.50
CA ASN A 114 15.00 6.90 3.32
C ASN A 114 16.46 7.41 3.48
N ASN A 115 16.95 7.41 4.72
CA ASN A 115 18.34 7.72 5.06
C ASN A 115 19.02 6.45 5.61
N ASN A 116 20.19 6.12 5.06
CA ASN A 116 20.91 4.89 5.38
C ASN A 116 22.42 5.15 5.24
N PRO A 117 23.28 4.67 6.17
CA PRO A 117 22.97 3.88 7.37
C PRO A 117 22.67 4.70 8.63
N ILE A 118 21.65 4.25 9.38
CA ILE A 118 21.34 4.71 10.74
C ILE A 118 21.46 3.53 11.70
N SER A 119 22.37 3.62 12.65
CA SER A 119 22.63 2.57 13.63
C SER A 119 21.50 2.48 14.65
N GLY A 120 21.27 1.28 15.18
CA GLY A 120 20.25 1.06 16.22
C GLY A 120 20.47 1.94 17.45
N ASN A 121 21.71 2.10 17.92
CA ASN A 121 22.03 2.93 19.09
C ASN A 121 21.68 4.41 18.87
N THR A 122 22.01 4.95 17.70
CA THR A 122 21.64 6.32 17.34
C THR A 122 20.13 6.49 17.29
N MET A 123 19.40 5.51 16.74
CA MET A 123 17.95 5.58 16.70
C MET A 123 17.32 5.48 18.09
N LEU A 124 17.81 4.59 18.95
CA LEU A 124 17.39 4.52 20.35
C LEU A 124 17.62 5.84 21.10
N SER A 125 18.76 6.51 20.85
CA SER A 125 19.06 7.84 21.39
C SER A 125 18.04 8.88 20.91
N LEU A 126 17.78 8.93 19.60
CA LEU A 126 16.79 9.85 19.03
C LEU A 126 15.39 9.60 19.60
N LEU A 127 14.89 8.36 19.56
CA LEU A 127 13.56 8.02 20.06
C LEU A 127 13.40 8.33 21.55
N SER A 128 14.46 8.15 22.35
CA SER A 128 14.47 8.56 23.76
C SER A 128 14.30 10.07 23.92
N LYS A 129 14.95 10.86 23.06
CA LYS A 129 14.82 12.31 23.05
C LYS A 129 13.43 12.75 22.60
N LEU A 130 12.89 12.15 21.54
CA LEU A 130 11.53 12.45 21.07
C LEU A 130 10.47 12.15 22.13
N ALA A 131 10.61 11.03 22.85
CA ALA A 131 9.70 10.68 23.95
C ALA A 131 9.75 11.64 25.14
N SER A 132 10.81 12.47 25.26
CA SER A 132 10.90 13.51 26.29
C SER A 132 10.25 14.85 25.89
N LEU A 133 9.85 14.98 24.61
CA LEU A 133 9.26 16.21 24.09
C LEU A 133 7.76 16.24 24.40
N LYS A 134 7.31 17.32 25.06
CA LYS A 134 5.91 17.47 25.50
C LYS A 134 4.88 17.57 24.38
N ARG A 135 5.31 17.89 23.15
CA ARG A 135 4.42 18.21 22.02
C ARG A 135 4.65 17.32 20.81
N PHE A 136 5.41 16.23 20.95
CA PHE A 136 5.72 15.38 19.82
C PHE A 136 4.49 14.62 19.33
N SER A 137 4.23 14.67 18.02
CA SER A 137 2.97 14.21 17.44
C SER A 137 3.12 13.50 16.10
N GLU A 138 4.21 13.69 15.35
CA GLU A 138 4.38 13.02 14.06
C GLU A 138 5.82 12.54 13.83
N LEU A 139 5.95 11.25 13.49
CA LEU A 139 7.22 10.61 13.17
C LEU A 139 7.12 9.84 11.86
N SER A 140 8.05 10.12 10.94
CA SER A 140 8.29 9.29 9.78
C SER A 140 9.68 8.66 9.81
N LEU A 141 9.70 7.32 9.79
CA LEU A 141 10.89 6.49 9.66
C LEU A 141 10.85 5.63 8.39
N THR A 142 10.03 6.02 7.41
CA THR A 142 9.80 5.27 6.16
C THR A 142 11.12 4.83 5.53
N GLY A 143 11.26 3.55 5.17
CA GLY A 143 12.44 2.98 4.53
C GLY A 143 13.66 2.78 5.45
N ILE A 144 13.55 3.03 6.75
CA ILE A 144 14.61 2.71 7.72
C ILE A 144 14.30 1.36 8.36
N LYS A 145 15.16 0.37 8.14
CA LYS A 145 14.99 -0.96 8.76
C LYS A 145 15.10 -0.88 10.29
N LEU A 146 14.08 -1.36 10.99
CA LEU A 146 14.00 -1.35 12.45
C LEU A 146 14.28 -2.74 13.03
N SER A 147 14.92 -2.77 14.20
CA SER A 147 15.18 -3.98 14.98
C SER A 147 14.18 -4.06 16.13
N LYS A 148 14.03 -5.24 16.74
CA LYS A 148 13.13 -5.46 17.88
C LYS A 148 13.31 -4.44 19.01
N LEU A 149 14.57 -4.13 19.37
CA LEU A 149 14.87 -3.13 20.40
C LEU A 149 14.38 -1.73 20.03
N MET A 150 14.47 -1.37 18.74
CA MET A 150 13.95 -0.08 18.26
C MET A 150 12.42 -0.04 18.31
N VAL A 151 11.75 -1.15 17.95
CA VAL A 151 10.29 -1.27 18.06
C VAL A 151 9.83 -1.13 19.51
N ASP A 152 10.49 -1.80 20.46
CA ASP A 152 10.15 -1.66 21.88
C ASP A 152 10.28 -0.19 22.33
N LYS A 153 11.25 0.57 21.80
CA LYS A 153 11.38 2.00 22.08
C LYS A 153 10.33 2.87 21.37
N LEU A 154 9.87 2.48 20.17
CA LEU A 154 8.73 3.11 19.51
C LEU A 154 7.44 2.92 20.29
N CYS A 155 7.23 1.76 20.93
CA CYS A 155 6.10 1.54 21.83
C CYS A 155 6.12 2.53 23.01
N VAL A 156 7.29 2.79 23.60
CA VAL A 156 7.43 3.81 24.65
C VAL A 156 7.10 5.22 24.13
N LEU A 157 7.52 5.55 22.90
CA LEU A 157 7.16 6.82 22.27
C LEU A 157 5.64 6.94 22.07
N ALA A 158 5.00 5.89 21.56
CA ALA A 158 3.56 5.82 21.36
C ALA A 158 2.75 5.97 22.66
N GLN A 159 3.28 5.49 23.79
CA GLN A 159 2.64 5.60 25.11
C GLN A 159 2.87 6.96 25.79
N SER A 160 3.96 7.66 25.45
CA SER A 160 4.35 8.92 26.10
C SER A 160 3.91 10.17 25.34
N SER A 161 3.44 10.02 24.09
CA SER A 161 3.15 11.12 23.18
C SER A 161 1.73 11.02 22.60
N CYS A 162 1.11 12.16 22.31
CA CYS A 162 -0.16 12.24 21.57
C CYS A 162 0.17 12.30 20.06
N LEU A 163 0.37 11.12 19.46
CA LEU A 163 0.68 10.94 18.06
C LEU A 163 -0.56 11.14 17.18
N SER A 164 -0.39 11.99 16.16
CA SER A 164 -1.33 12.22 15.06
C SER A 164 -0.87 11.55 13.75
N GLY A 165 0.41 11.18 13.65
CA GLY A 165 0.97 10.52 12.48
C GLY A 165 2.15 9.62 12.82
N PHE A 166 2.11 8.38 12.34
CA PHE A 166 3.20 7.42 12.50
C PHE A 166 3.45 6.69 11.19
N LEU A 167 4.48 7.13 10.47
CA LEU A 167 4.79 6.64 9.13
C LEU A 167 5.97 5.68 9.17
N LEU A 168 5.69 4.38 9.06
CA LEU A 168 6.64 3.29 9.23
C LEU A 168 6.76 2.41 7.97
N GLY A 169 6.32 2.89 6.81
CA GLY A 169 6.39 2.12 5.58
C GLY A 169 7.82 1.63 5.27
N GLY A 170 8.01 0.36 4.89
CA GLY A 170 9.32 -0.19 4.53
C GLY A 170 10.30 -0.34 5.70
N THR A 171 9.81 -0.34 6.95
CA THR A 171 10.66 -0.51 8.15
C THR A 171 10.91 -1.98 8.52
N TYR A 172 10.17 -2.92 7.93
CA TYR A 172 10.26 -4.36 8.19
C TYR A 172 10.09 -4.76 9.66
N ILE A 173 9.18 -4.09 10.39
CA ILE A 173 8.91 -4.42 11.80
C ILE A 173 8.23 -5.78 12.00
N GLY A 174 7.63 -6.35 10.94
CA GLY A 174 6.87 -7.59 10.97
C GLY A 174 5.55 -7.48 11.75
N SER A 175 4.69 -8.51 11.64
CA SER A 175 3.40 -8.51 12.34
C SER A 175 3.54 -8.46 13.85
N GLY A 176 4.40 -9.27 14.47
CA GLY A 176 4.60 -9.22 15.92
C GLY A 176 5.10 -7.86 16.43
N GLY A 177 5.89 -7.13 15.63
CA GLY A 177 6.29 -5.76 15.94
C GLY A 177 5.14 -4.76 15.79
N ALA A 178 4.35 -4.88 14.72
CA ALA A 178 3.16 -4.06 14.49
C ALA A 178 2.06 -4.30 15.54
N THR A 179 1.85 -5.54 15.98
CA THR A 179 0.90 -5.90 17.04
C THR A 179 1.29 -5.25 18.36
N LYS A 180 2.55 -5.36 18.78
CA LYS A 180 3.06 -4.65 19.97
C LYS A 180 2.90 -3.13 19.87
N LEU A 181 3.14 -2.57 18.68
CA LEU A 181 3.01 -1.13 18.46
C LEU A 181 1.55 -0.67 18.58
N THR A 182 0.62 -1.42 18.00
CA THR A 182 -0.81 -1.12 18.08
C THR A 182 -1.38 -1.34 19.48
N GLU A 183 -0.91 -2.33 20.24
CA GLU A 183 -1.21 -2.46 21.68
C GLU A 183 -0.75 -1.20 22.44
N ALA A 184 0.47 -0.72 22.18
CA ALA A 184 0.98 0.49 22.81
C ALA A 184 0.17 1.75 22.45
N LEU A 185 -0.28 1.85 21.20
CA LEU A 185 -1.14 2.94 20.72
C LEU A 185 -2.55 2.89 21.33
N SER A 186 -3.12 1.70 21.52
CA SER A 186 -4.44 1.53 22.15
C SER A 186 -4.47 1.94 23.63
N CYS A 187 -3.33 1.82 24.32
CA CYS A 187 -3.20 2.25 25.71
C CYS A 187 -3.10 3.77 25.88
N ALA A 188 -2.86 4.51 24.79
CA ALA A 188 -2.64 5.95 24.83
C ALA A 188 -3.89 6.70 24.35
N SER A 189 -4.14 7.88 24.93
CA SER A 189 -5.22 8.78 24.49
C SER A 189 -4.81 9.44 23.17
N GLN A 190 -4.87 8.68 22.08
CA GLN A 190 -4.58 9.18 20.74
C GLN A 190 -5.81 9.86 20.16
N GLU A 191 -5.60 11.04 19.58
CA GLU A 191 -6.57 11.66 18.67
C GLU A 191 -6.63 10.86 17.35
N LEU A 192 -7.15 11.49 16.29
CA LEU A 192 -7.16 10.94 14.95
C LEU A 192 -5.72 10.64 14.48
N LEU A 193 -5.43 9.36 14.28
CA LEU A 193 -4.10 8.87 13.93
C LEU A 193 -4.02 8.51 12.43
N ARG A 194 -2.94 8.94 11.78
CA ARG A 194 -2.51 8.42 10.47
C ARG A 194 -1.43 7.37 10.70
N LEU A 195 -1.63 6.15 10.22
CA LEU A 195 -0.71 5.04 10.42
C LEU A 195 -0.32 4.42 9.08
N ASP A 196 0.99 4.40 8.78
CA ASP A 196 1.52 3.72 7.59
C ASP A 196 2.39 2.53 8.01
N LEU A 197 1.90 1.33 7.68
CA LEU A 197 2.56 0.04 7.84
C LEU A 197 2.78 -0.64 6.48
N SER A 198 2.90 0.14 5.40
CA SER A 198 3.16 -0.39 4.06
C SER A 198 4.52 -1.11 4.00
N ASN A 199 4.63 -2.21 3.25
CA ASN A 199 5.89 -2.97 3.10
C ASN A 199 6.59 -3.30 4.45
N CYS A 200 5.82 -3.58 5.50
CA CYS A 200 6.35 -3.88 6.83
C CYS A 200 6.60 -5.38 7.07
N GLY A 201 6.28 -6.24 6.10
CA GLY A 201 6.38 -7.69 6.24
C GLY A 201 5.29 -8.23 7.18
N LEU A 202 4.07 -7.73 7.02
CA LEU A 202 2.92 -8.17 7.79
C LEU A 202 2.47 -9.55 7.27
N THR A 203 2.64 -10.59 8.07
CA THR A 203 2.26 -11.98 7.80
C THR A 203 1.54 -12.62 9.01
N THR A 204 0.93 -13.78 8.83
CA THR A 204 0.43 -14.65 9.90
C THR A 204 1.54 -15.09 10.88
N PRO A 205 1.20 -15.50 12.12
CA PRO A 205 -0.14 -15.59 12.72
C PRO A 205 -0.65 -14.28 13.39
N ASP A 206 0.22 -13.30 13.61
CA ASP A 206 -0.11 -12.14 14.46
C ASP A 206 -1.01 -11.09 13.79
N PHE A 207 -1.28 -11.22 12.48
CA PHE A 207 -2.02 -10.23 11.70
C PHE A 207 -3.49 -10.07 12.14
N SER A 208 -4.15 -11.15 12.56
CA SER A 208 -5.52 -11.08 13.09
C SER A 208 -5.60 -10.29 14.39
N GLN A 209 -4.59 -10.44 15.26
CA GLN A 209 -4.47 -9.64 16.48
C GLN A 209 -4.17 -8.18 16.14
N LEU A 210 -3.31 -7.92 15.15
CA LEU A 210 -3.08 -6.57 14.64
C LEU A 210 -4.39 -5.89 14.20
N CYS A 211 -5.20 -6.56 13.38
CA CYS A 211 -6.50 -6.02 12.94
C CYS A 211 -7.45 -5.75 14.12
N THR A 212 -7.45 -6.63 15.13
CA THR A 212 -8.23 -6.45 16.36
C THR A 212 -7.80 -5.18 17.10
N ASN A 213 -6.50 -4.97 17.28
CA ASN A 213 -5.97 -3.77 17.94
C ASN A 213 -6.26 -2.50 17.13
N LEU A 214 -6.09 -2.55 15.80
CA LEU A 214 -6.39 -1.42 14.90
C LEU A 214 -7.85 -0.97 15.03
N SER A 215 -8.78 -1.90 15.27
CA SER A 215 -10.21 -1.58 15.46
C SER A 215 -10.53 -0.84 16.77
N GLN A 216 -9.57 -0.79 17.70
CA GLN A 216 -9.70 -0.12 19.00
C GLN A 216 -8.98 1.23 19.04
N ILE A 217 -8.28 1.60 17.96
CA ILE A 217 -7.53 2.85 17.85
C ILE A 217 -8.30 3.81 16.94
N ASN A 218 -8.25 5.11 17.24
CA ASN A 218 -8.89 6.16 16.44
C ASN A 218 -8.10 6.47 15.15
N ILE A 219 -7.92 5.47 14.28
CA ILE A 219 -7.17 5.61 13.03
C ILE A 219 -8.11 6.17 11.96
N VAL A 220 -7.68 7.24 11.29
CA VAL A 220 -8.43 7.86 10.19
C VAL A 220 -7.87 7.49 8.83
N ASP A 221 -6.55 7.33 8.74
CA ASP A 221 -5.83 6.95 7.52
C ASP A 221 -4.90 5.79 7.82
N LEU A 222 -5.15 4.66 7.17
CA LEU A 222 -4.36 3.43 7.32
C LEU A 222 -3.79 3.01 5.98
N ASN A 223 -2.46 2.88 5.93
CA ASN A 223 -1.77 2.32 4.77
C ASN A 223 -1.17 0.95 5.12
N LEU A 224 -1.64 -0.10 4.45
CA LEU A 224 -1.15 -1.47 4.55
C LEU A 224 -0.54 -1.95 3.22
N GLY A 225 -0.37 -1.07 2.23
CA GLY A 225 0.08 -1.42 0.88
C GLY A 225 1.44 -2.12 0.82
N GLY A 226 1.66 -2.96 -0.18
CA GLY A 226 2.92 -3.68 -0.38
C GLY A 226 3.18 -4.81 0.62
N ASN A 227 2.20 -5.18 1.44
CA ASN A 227 2.23 -6.40 2.24
C ASN A 227 1.41 -7.48 1.51
N SER A 228 1.98 -8.67 1.30
CA SER A 228 1.28 -9.75 0.62
C SER A 228 0.33 -10.45 1.59
N PHE A 229 -0.97 -10.39 1.32
CA PHE A 229 -2.00 -10.99 2.16
C PHE A 229 -2.57 -12.27 1.54
N THR A 230 -2.79 -13.25 2.40
CA THR A 230 -3.55 -14.47 2.14
C THR A 230 -5.05 -14.21 2.28
N LEU A 231 -5.90 -15.19 1.92
CA LEU A 231 -7.35 -15.07 2.12
C LEU A 231 -7.73 -14.95 3.60
N GLU A 232 -7.02 -15.64 4.50
CA GLU A 232 -7.23 -15.53 5.94
C GLU A 232 -6.96 -14.10 6.46
N GLU A 233 -5.92 -13.46 5.94
CA GLU A 233 -5.59 -12.06 6.27
C GLU A 233 -6.58 -11.08 5.64
N CYS A 234 -7.11 -11.38 4.45
CA CYS A 234 -8.23 -10.62 3.87
C CYS A 234 -9.46 -10.69 4.78
N ASP A 235 -9.79 -11.85 5.34
CA ASP A 235 -10.91 -11.99 6.28
C ASP A 235 -10.69 -11.19 7.57
N ALA A 236 -9.45 -11.08 8.06
CA ALA A 236 -9.11 -10.20 9.18
C ALA A 236 -9.34 -8.70 8.85
N ILE A 237 -8.98 -8.26 7.63
CA ILE A 237 -9.26 -6.90 7.17
C ILE A 237 -10.77 -6.66 7.03
N ARG A 238 -11.53 -7.65 6.53
CA ARG A 238 -12.99 -7.58 6.46
C ARG A 238 -13.62 -7.44 7.84
N ALA A 239 -13.12 -8.16 8.83
CA ALA A 239 -13.56 -8.05 10.21
C ALA A 239 -13.26 -6.65 10.80
N LEU A 240 -12.09 -6.07 10.50
CA LEU A 240 -11.75 -4.69 10.87
C LEU A 240 -12.73 -3.68 10.27
N LEU A 241 -13.04 -3.80 8.97
CA LEU A 241 -13.95 -2.89 8.26
C LEU A 241 -15.41 -3.06 8.70
N SER A 242 -15.83 -4.27 9.06
CA SER A 242 -17.19 -4.54 9.52
C SER A 242 -17.42 -4.11 10.98
N ASN A 243 -16.37 -3.72 11.71
CA ASN A 243 -16.49 -3.28 13.09
C ASN A 243 -17.15 -1.88 13.16
N PRO A 244 -18.30 -1.72 13.84
CA PRO A 244 -18.98 -0.42 13.94
C PRO A 244 -18.18 0.68 14.66
N GLN A 245 -17.16 0.31 15.44
CA GLN A 245 -16.26 1.25 16.13
C GLN A 245 -15.10 1.72 15.25
N CYS A 246 -14.95 1.15 14.05
CA CYS A 246 -13.90 1.53 13.12
C CYS A 246 -14.10 2.98 12.65
N SER A 247 -13.10 3.83 12.90
CA SER A 247 -13.11 5.26 12.54
C SER A 247 -12.35 5.57 11.25
N LEU A 248 -11.94 4.54 10.52
CA LEU A 248 -11.18 4.66 9.27
C LEU A 248 -11.99 5.42 8.21
N ARG A 249 -11.37 6.46 7.66
CA ARG A 249 -11.89 7.20 6.49
C ARG A 249 -11.11 6.88 5.21
N SER A 250 -9.83 6.51 5.33
CA SER A 250 -8.95 6.15 4.22
C SER A 250 -8.24 4.83 4.51
N LEU A 251 -8.29 3.91 3.54
CA LEU A 251 -7.57 2.64 3.57
C LEU A 251 -6.82 2.42 2.25
N THR A 252 -5.50 2.23 2.35
CA THR A 252 -4.65 1.86 1.21
C THR A 252 -4.18 0.41 1.34
N LEU A 253 -4.50 -0.40 0.34
CA LEU A 253 -4.14 -1.81 0.18
C LEU A 253 -3.46 -2.07 -1.18
N ASP A 254 -2.78 -1.06 -1.73
CA ASP A 254 -2.11 -1.19 -3.03
C ASP A 254 -1.01 -2.26 -2.99
N ARG A 255 -0.87 -3.09 -4.04
CA ARG A 255 0.17 -4.14 -4.14
C ARG A 255 0.15 -5.13 -2.97
N CYS A 256 -1.04 -5.56 -2.56
CA CYS A 256 -1.23 -6.49 -1.44
C CYS A 256 -1.48 -7.94 -1.86
N ASN A 257 -1.48 -8.24 -3.15
CA ASN A 257 -1.75 -9.58 -3.69
C ASN A 257 -3.10 -10.17 -3.22
N LEU A 258 -4.13 -9.31 -3.06
CA LEU A 258 -5.44 -9.72 -2.55
C LEU A 258 -6.16 -10.71 -3.47
N GLY A 259 -5.86 -10.69 -4.78
CA GLY A 259 -6.67 -11.37 -5.77
C GLY A 259 -8.06 -10.75 -5.94
N LEU A 260 -8.85 -11.26 -6.89
CA LEU A 260 -10.18 -10.72 -7.17
C LEU A 260 -11.15 -11.05 -6.03
N ALA A 261 -11.09 -12.28 -5.52
CA ALA A 261 -11.90 -12.72 -4.38
C ALA A 261 -11.64 -11.89 -3.11
N GLY A 262 -10.37 -11.61 -2.77
CA GLY A 262 -10.04 -10.76 -1.63
C GLY A 262 -10.51 -9.31 -1.83
N THR A 263 -10.34 -8.76 -3.04
CA THR A 263 -10.81 -7.41 -3.38
C THR A 263 -12.33 -7.29 -3.27
N VAL A 264 -13.07 -8.26 -3.82
CA VAL A 264 -14.54 -8.35 -3.69
C VAL A 264 -14.93 -8.43 -2.22
N GLY A 265 -14.31 -9.34 -1.45
CA GLY A 265 -14.62 -9.53 -0.03
C GLY A 265 -14.40 -8.27 0.82
N ILE A 266 -13.34 -7.51 0.56
CA ILE A 266 -13.04 -6.23 1.22
C ILE A 266 -14.10 -5.17 0.90
N ILE A 267 -14.49 -5.02 -0.37
CA ILE A 267 -15.51 -4.03 -0.76
C ILE A 267 -16.88 -4.44 -0.23
N GLN A 268 -17.22 -5.73 -0.23
CA GLN A 268 -18.46 -6.24 0.38
C GLN A 268 -18.57 -5.92 1.87
N ALA A 269 -17.45 -5.95 2.61
CA ALA A 269 -17.43 -5.57 4.02
C ALA A 269 -17.85 -4.10 4.25
N LEU A 270 -17.78 -3.25 3.22
CA LEU A 270 -18.21 -1.85 3.29
C LEU A 270 -19.73 -1.67 3.20
N ALA A 271 -20.51 -2.72 2.93
CA ALA A 271 -21.96 -2.62 2.86
C ALA A 271 -22.60 -2.15 4.18
N GLY A 272 -21.96 -2.46 5.31
CA GLY A 272 -22.36 -1.99 6.65
C GLY A 272 -21.39 -0.97 7.26
N ASN A 273 -20.38 -0.51 6.51
CA ASN A 273 -19.42 0.47 7.00
C ASN A 273 -19.87 1.88 6.60
N ASP A 274 -20.18 2.70 7.61
CA ASP A 274 -20.66 4.06 7.40
C ASP A 274 -19.57 5.16 7.53
N GLN A 275 -18.28 4.79 7.56
CA GLN A 275 -17.18 5.72 7.84
C GLN A 275 -16.14 5.82 6.70
N LEU A 276 -15.87 4.74 5.97
CA LEU A 276 -14.81 4.69 4.97
C LEU A 276 -15.18 5.47 3.71
N GLU A 277 -14.40 6.50 3.40
CA GLU A 277 -14.62 7.40 2.27
C GLU A 277 -13.65 7.13 1.11
N GLU A 278 -12.45 6.62 1.39
CA GLU A 278 -11.42 6.34 0.39
C GLU A 278 -10.86 4.92 0.55
N LEU A 279 -10.87 4.17 -0.56
CA LEU A 279 -10.27 2.84 -0.66
C LEU A 279 -9.35 2.79 -1.87
N ARG A 280 -8.10 2.38 -1.66
CA ARG A 280 -7.15 2.13 -2.73
C ARG A 280 -6.74 0.66 -2.74
N VAL A 281 -6.96 0.00 -3.86
CA VAL A 281 -6.68 -1.42 -4.08
C VAL A 281 -5.97 -1.62 -5.42
N ALA A 282 -5.08 -0.69 -5.78
CA ALA A 282 -4.32 -0.77 -7.02
C ALA A 282 -3.33 -1.96 -7.01
N GLU A 283 -3.06 -2.55 -8.17
CA GLU A 283 -2.06 -3.63 -8.34
C GLU A 283 -2.31 -4.86 -7.43
N ASN A 284 -3.56 -5.29 -7.24
CA ASN A 284 -3.91 -6.45 -6.41
C ASN A 284 -4.30 -7.71 -7.19
N THR A 285 -4.52 -7.56 -8.49
CA THR A 285 -4.86 -8.62 -9.42
C THR A 285 -4.11 -8.45 -10.72
N ASN A 286 -3.93 -9.55 -11.44
CA ASN A 286 -3.43 -9.52 -12.81
C ASN A 286 -4.43 -10.20 -13.75
N LEU A 287 -5.58 -9.55 -13.92
CA LEU A 287 -6.66 -10.05 -14.79
C LEU A 287 -6.25 -10.12 -16.26
N ALA A 288 -5.25 -9.34 -16.67
CA ALA A 288 -4.70 -9.40 -18.02
C ALA A 288 -3.95 -10.72 -18.27
N LEU A 289 -3.09 -11.16 -17.32
CA LEU A 289 -2.41 -12.45 -17.43
C LEU A 289 -3.38 -13.63 -17.33
N GLN A 290 -4.40 -13.55 -16.45
CA GLN A 290 -5.41 -14.61 -16.35
C GLN A 290 -6.16 -14.80 -17.67
N ARG A 291 -6.53 -13.71 -18.36
CA ARG A 291 -7.14 -13.81 -19.69
C ARG A 291 -6.21 -14.45 -20.72
N THR A 292 -4.95 -14.04 -20.77
CA THR A 292 -3.98 -14.62 -21.73
C THR A 292 -3.76 -16.11 -21.50
N LEU A 293 -3.62 -16.55 -20.24
CA LEU A 293 -3.46 -17.97 -19.90
C LEU A 293 -4.71 -18.78 -20.25
N GLN A 294 -5.90 -18.22 -20.04
CA GLN A 294 -7.16 -18.86 -20.37
C GLN A 294 -7.34 -19.03 -21.89
N TYR A 295 -6.89 -18.04 -22.69
CA TYR A 295 -6.87 -18.17 -24.15
C TYR A 295 -5.89 -19.24 -24.65
N ASP A 296 -4.74 -19.42 -24.00
CA ASP A 296 -3.77 -20.47 -24.38
C ASP A 296 -4.25 -21.88 -23.99
N GLU A 297 -4.95 -22.04 -22.86
CA GLU A 297 -5.59 -23.32 -22.47
C GLU A 297 -6.77 -23.67 -23.38
N ASP A 298 -7.66 -22.72 -23.66
CA ASP A 298 -8.77 -22.91 -24.59
C ASP A 298 -8.27 -23.19 -26.03
N ALA A 299 -7.12 -22.66 -26.43
CA ALA A 299 -6.50 -22.95 -27.73
C ALA A 299 -5.85 -24.35 -27.80
N GLN A 300 -5.45 -24.93 -26.67
CA GLN A 300 -4.90 -26.30 -26.60
C GLN A 300 -6.00 -27.37 -26.50
N ASP A 301 -7.18 -27.03 -25.98
CA ASP A 301 -8.32 -27.95 -25.86
C ASP A 301 -9.15 -28.08 -27.17
N VAL A 302 -8.84 -27.29 -28.20
CA VAL A 302 -9.40 -27.45 -29.55
C VAL A 302 -8.50 -28.39 -30.39
N SER A 303 -8.51 -29.68 -30.05
CA SER A 303 -8.03 -30.72 -30.97
C SER A 303 -9.13 -31.09 -31.97
N PRO A 304 -8.89 -31.11 -33.28
CA PRO A 304 -9.89 -31.53 -34.25
C PRO A 304 -10.04 -33.06 -34.23
N GLY A 305 -11.27 -33.53 -34.01
CA GLY A 305 -11.62 -34.93 -34.10
C GLY A 305 -11.56 -35.46 -35.53
N THR A 306 -10.76 -36.52 -35.69
CA THR A 306 -10.83 -37.65 -36.66
C THR A 306 -10.97 -37.38 -38.16
N ASP A 307 -10.01 -37.87 -38.94
CA ASP A 307 -10.33 -38.80 -40.02
C ASP A 307 -9.16 -39.74 -40.37
N GLN A 308 -9.48 -41.03 -40.45
CA GLN A 308 -8.60 -42.10 -40.89
C GLN A 308 -8.34 -41.99 -42.39
N ASN A 309 -7.09 -42.20 -42.82
CA ASN A 309 -6.83 -42.69 -44.17
C ASN A 309 -5.63 -43.65 -44.17
N GLN A 310 -5.93 -44.92 -44.40
CA GLN A 310 -4.96 -45.98 -44.67
C GLN A 310 -4.21 -45.67 -45.97
N ARG A 311 -2.86 -45.65 -45.91
CA ARG A 311 -2.02 -46.13 -47.01
C ARG A 311 -0.82 -46.90 -46.46
N THR A 312 -0.77 -48.14 -46.87
CA THR A 312 0.32 -49.11 -46.75
C THR A 312 1.63 -48.58 -47.33
N ASN A 313 2.75 -48.84 -46.66
CA ASN A 313 3.89 -49.55 -47.26
C ASN A 313 4.88 -49.98 -46.17
N ALA A 314 5.37 -51.20 -46.36
CA ALA A 314 6.30 -51.92 -45.52
C ALA A 314 7.69 -51.28 -45.50
N GLU A 315 8.44 -51.47 -44.41
CA GLU A 315 9.81 -52.01 -44.46
C GLU A 315 10.26 -52.47 -43.08
N ALA A 316 11.02 -53.55 -43.09
CA ALA A 316 11.39 -54.40 -41.96
C ALA A 316 12.40 -53.77 -41.00
N ASN A 317 12.41 -54.22 -39.74
CA ASN A 317 13.60 -54.90 -39.24
C ASN A 317 13.35 -55.65 -37.92
N ASP A 318 13.95 -56.84 -37.90
CA ASP A 318 14.07 -57.82 -36.84
C ASP A 318 14.52 -57.25 -35.49
N HIS A 319 13.97 -57.75 -34.38
CA HIS A 319 14.76 -58.63 -33.51
C HIS A 319 13.87 -59.38 -32.51
N ILE A 320 14.03 -60.70 -32.59
CA ILE A 320 13.54 -61.73 -31.70
C ILE A 320 14.48 -61.82 -30.49
N ASP A 321 13.94 -61.89 -29.29
CA ASP A 321 14.49 -62.78 -28.26
C ASP A 321 13.36 -63.20 -27.27
N PRO A 322 13.00 -64.49 -27.20
CA PRO A 322 12.00 -65.02 -26.29
C PRO A 322 12.66 -65.75 -25.12
N ASP A 323 12.14 -65.60 -23.91
CA ASP A 323 12.13 -66.69 -22.91
C ASP A 323 11.47 -66.23 -21.60
N LYS A 324 10.23 -66.67 -21.38
CA LYS A 324 9.90 -67.69 -20.36
C LYS A 324 8.39 -67.88 -20.21
N MET A 325 7.99 -69.11 -20.48
CA MET A 325 6.79 -69.75 -19.93
C MET A 325 6.85 -69.76 -18.39
N GLU A 326 5.72 -69.49 -17.74
CA GLU A 326 5.08 -70.42 -16.80
C GLU A 326 3.68 -69.91 -16.41
N VAL A 327 2.73 -70.84 -16.36
CA VAL A 327 1.32 -70.81 -15.95
C VAL A 327 1.17 -71.82 -14.79
N PRO A 328 0.03 -71.97 -14.09
CA PRO A 328 -1.05 -71.06 -13.68
C PRO A 328 -1.39 -71.25 -12.16
N ASP A 329 -2.63 -70.93 -11.76
CA ASP A 329 -3.36 -71.19 -10.50
C ASP A 329 -3.61 -69.91 -9.68
N SER A 330 -4.82 -69.57 -9.21
CA SER A 330 -6.10 -70.27 -9.14
C SER A 330 -7.21 -69.26 -8.77
N GLU A 331 -8.41 -69.49 -9.33
CA GLU A 331 -9.77 -69.40 -8.77
C GLU A 331 -10.17 -68.24 -7.80
N ASP A 332 -11.20 -67.47 -8.17
CA ASP A 332 -12.48 -67.42 -7.44
C ASP A 332 -13.54 -66.54 -8.16
N GLU A 333 -14.51 -67.24 -8.76
CA GLU A 333 -15.96 -67.21 -8.46
C GLU A 333 -16.81 -65.90 -8.49
N GLU A 334 -17.91 -66.03 -9.27
CA GLU A 334 -19.24 -65.38 -9.20
C GLU A 334 -19.42 -63.89 -9.60
N ALA A 335 -20.47 -63.45 -10.30
CA ALA A 335 -21.63 -64.10 -10.94
C ALA A 335 -22.30 -63.10 -11.92
N VAL A 336 -22.55 -63.58 -13.14
CA VAL A 336 -23.79 -63.60 -13.96
C VAL A 336 -24.68 -62.35 -14.19
N HIS A 337 -25.09 -62.23 -15.47
CA HIS A 337 -26.24 -61.55 -16.10
C HIS A 337 -26.00 -60.11 -16.62
N GLU A 338 -26.30 -59.74 -17.88
CA GLU A 338 -26.87 -60.44 -19.03
C GLU A 338 -26.65 -59.60 -20.31
N ASP A 339 -26.47 -60.28 -21.45
CA ASP A 339 -26.46 -59.76 -22.81
C ASP A 339 -27.80 -59.04 -23.17
N THR A 340 -28.00 -58.19 -24.19
CA THR A 340 -27.60 -58.33 -25.61
C THR A 340 -28.10 -57.11 -26.42
N ARG A 341 -27.36 -56.73 -27.48
CA ARG A 341 -27.80 -56.17 -28.80
C ARG A 341 -28.54 -54.81 -28.84
N ALA A 342 -28.53 -54.02 -29.90
CA ALA A 342 -27.67 -53.76 -31.06
C ALA A 342 -28.34 -52.58 -31.83
N ALA A 343 -27.51 -51.67 -32.34
CA ALA A 343 -27.67 -50.89 -33.59
C ALA A 343 -28.70 -49.74 -33.75
N THR A 344 -28.19 -48.73 -34.48
CA THR A 344 -28.82 -47.70 -35.33
C THR A 344 -29.42 -46.43 -34.69
N GLY A 345 -28.79 -45.28 -34.99
CA GLY A 345 -29.38 -43.92 -34.87
C GLY A 345 -30.34 -43.60 -36.03
N PRO A 346 -30.62 -42.31 -36.39
CA PRO A 346 -29.92 -41.09 -35.97
C PRO A 346 -30.82 -39.87 -35.59
N ASP A 347 -30.13 -38.78 -35.28
CA ASP A 347 -30.50 -37.36 -35.42
C ASP A 347 -31.39 -36.65 -34.39
N GLY A 348 -30.82 -35.57 -33.84
CA GLY A 348 -31.54 -34.32 -33.62
C GLY A 348 -31.32 -33.68 -32.26
N SER A 349 -30.42 -32.68 -32.22
CA SER A 349 -30.49 -31.45 -31.41
C SER A 349 -29.23 -31.17 -30.57
N CYS A 350 -28.19 -30.69 -31.26
CA CYS A 350 -27.09 -29.94 -30.64
C CYS A 350 -27.53 -28.50 -30.38
N ALA A 351 -27.78 -28.14 -29.12
CA ALA A 351 -27.70 -26.77 -28.63
C ALA A 351 -27.57 -26.76 -27.10
N SER A 352 -26.35 -26.88 -26.58
CA SER A 352 -25.84 -26.16 -25.39
C SER A 352 -24.57 -26.81 -24.85
N SER A 353 -23.40 -26.38 -25.32
CA SER A 353 -22.13 -26.71 -24.66
C SER A 353 -21.10 -25.59 -24.68
N CYS A 354 -21.41 -24.41 -25.21
CA CYS A 354 -20.47 -23.29 -25.28
C CYS A 354 -20.53 -22.32 -24.08
N GLN A 355 -21.11 -22.72 -22.94
CA GLN A 355 -21.43 -21.78 -21.83
C GLN A 355 -20.66 -22.00 -20.53
N ARG A 356 -19.69 -22.92 -20.48
CA ARG A 356 -19.07 -23.29 -19.19
C ARG A 356 -17.75 -22.60 -18.85
N ASN A 357 -17.01 -22.03 -19.79
CA ASN A 357 -15.66 -21.52 -19.51
C ASN A 357 -15.48 -19.99 -19.66
N SER A 358 -16.45 -19.28 -20.27
CA SER A 358 -16.47 -17.81 -20.37
C SER A 358 -17.11 -17.11 -19.16
N SER A 359 -17.65 -17.88 -18.20
CA SER A 359 -18.58 -17.40 -17.17
C SER A 359 -17.91 -16.98 -15.87
N SER A 360 -16.73 -17.52 -15.52
CA SER A 360 -16.08 -17.28 -14.23
C SER A 360 -15.48 -15.87 -14.09
N GLY A 361 -14.86 -15.34 -15.15
CA GLY A 361 -14.33 -13.97 -15.17
C GLY A 361 -15.43 -12.90 -15.15
N CYS A 362 -16.51 -13.12 -15.92
CA CYS A 362 -17.68 -12.23 -15.96
C CYS A 362 -18.43 -12.23 -14.62
N HIS A 363 -18.58 -13.41 -13.98
CA HIS A 363 -19.22 -13.54 -12.67
C HIS A 363 -18.49 -12.77 -11.58
N ALA A 364 -17.16 -12.85 -11.52
CA ALA A 364 -16.40 -12.19 -10.47
C ALA A 364 -16.34 -10.66 -10.62
N ILE A 365 -16.37 -10.14 -11.86
CA ILE A 365 -16.55 -8.70 -12.11
C ILE A 365 -17.97 -8.24 -11.74
N GLN A 366 -18.99 -9.08 -11.96
CA GLN A 366 -20.35 -8.79 -11.50
C GLN A 366 -20.44 -8.75 -9.98
N GLU A 367 -19.81 -9.69 -9.26
CA GLU A 367 -19.74 -9.65 -7.79
C GLU A 367 -19.04 -8.38 -7.28
N LEU A 368 -17.97 -7.95 -7.97
CA LEU A 368 -17.29 -6.71 -7.66
C LEU A 368 -18.19 -5.49 -7.90
N ALA A 369 -18.97 -5.48 -8.98
CA ALA A 369 -19.94 -4.44 -9.27
C ALA A 369 -21.02 -4.36 -8.18
N ASP A 370 -21.58 -5.50 -7.76
CA ASP A 370 -22.60 -5.58 -6.70
C ASP A 370 -22.04 -5.13 -5.35
N ALA A 371 -20.78 -5.48 -5.06
CA ALA A 371 -20.05 -5.02 -3.88
C ALA A 371 -19.88 -3.50 -3.90
N ILE A 372 -19.49 -2.92 -5.04
CA ILE A 372 -19.35 -1.47 -5.22
C ILE A 372 -20.69 -0.79 -4.95
N ILE A 373 -21.80 -1.28 -5.52
CA ILE A 373 -23.15 -0.71 -5.30
C ILE A 373 -23.50 -0.65 -3.80
N SER A 374 -23.09 -1.69 -3.06
CA SER A 374 -23.39 -1.81 -1.64
C SER A 374 -22.55 -0.86 -0.76
N ALA A 375 -21.35 -0.48 -1.20
CA ALA A 375 -20.43 0.41 -0.48
C ALA A 375 -20.83 1.90 -0.58
N LYS A 376 -21.95 2.30 0.04
CA LYS A 376 -22.61 3.60 -0.17
C LYS A 376 -21.81 4.82 0.31
N GLN A 377 -20.99 4.70 1.34
CA GLN A 377 -20.19 5.84 1.85
C GLN A 377 -18.91 6.10 1.07
N LEU A 378 -18.49 5.15 0.23
CA LEU A 378 -17.23 5.25 -0.47
C LEU A 378 -17.31 6.37 -1.52
N LYS A 379 -16.41 7.34 -1.42
CA LYS A 379 -16.31 8.53 -2.29
C LYS A 379 -15.14 8.48 -3.25
N VAL A 380 -14.10 7.71 -2.95
CA VAL A 380 -12.92 7.50 -3.79
C VAL A 380 -12.57 6.02 -3.82
N LEU A 381 -12.41 5.47 -5.03
CA LEU A 381 -11.97 4.10 -5.26
C LEU A 381 -10.87 4.06 -6.33
N ASP A 382 -9.68 3.60 -5.95
CA ASP A 382 -8.55 3.37 -6.88
C ASP A 382 -8.43 1.88 -7.21
N LEU A 383 -8.73 1.52 -8.46
CA LEU A 383 -8.63 0.17 -9.03
C LEU A 383 -7.47 0.05 -10.03
N SER A 384 -6.55 1.01 -10.04
CA SER A 384 -5.50 1.11 -11.05
C SER A 384 -4.66 -0.17 -11.15
N ARG A 385 -4.16 -0.46 -12.35
CA ARG A 385 -3.19 -1.54 -12.62
C ARG A 385 -3.64 -2.94 -12.17
N ASN A 386 -4.95 -3.20 -12.15
CA ASN A 386 -5.51 -4.53 -11.90
C ASN A 386 -5.76 -5.35 -13.19
N GLY A 387 -5.38 -4.82 -14.36
CA GLY A 387 -5.58 -5.48 -15.65
C GLY A 387 -7.03 -5.54 -16.12
N LEU A 388 -7.86 -4.58 -15.68
CA LEU A 388 -9.25 -4.42 -16.10
C LEU A 388 -9.33 -4.03 -17.58
N SER A 389 -10.27 -4.61 -18.32
CA SER A 389 -10.58 -4.21 -19.69
C SER A 389 -11.50 -2.98 -19.69
N GLU A 390 -11.63 -2.32 -20.83
CA GLU A 390 -12.57 -1.19 -20.99
C GLU A 390 -14.03 -1.59 -20.66
N GLU A 391 -14.43 -2.83 -20.97
CA GLU A 391 -15.76 -3.35 -20.64
C GLU A 391 -15.93 -3.53 -19.12
N ASP A 392 -14.93 -4.12 -18.44
CA ASP A 392 -14.93 -4.25 -16.98
C ASP A 392 -15.03 -2.86 -16.32
N ILE A 393 -14.21 -1.90 -16.77
CA ILE A 393 -14.20 -0.52 -16.26
C ILE A 393 -15.56 0.14 -16.44
N GLN A 394 -16.20 -0.04 -17.60
CA GLN A 394 -17.52 0.54 -17.87
C GLN A 394 -18.62 -0.09 -17.01
N SER A 395 -18.59 -1.41 -16.80
CA SER A 395 -19.50 -2.11 -15.91
C SER A 395 -19.35 -1.63 -14.45
N LEU A 396 -18.13 -1.62 -13.93
CA LEU A 396 -17.82 -1.18 -12.58
C LEU A 396 -18.15 0.31 -12.35
N TYR A 397 -17.94 1.16 -13.35
CA TYR A 397 -18.35 2.57 -13.26
C TYR A 397 -19.88 2.74 -13.27
N SER A 398 -20.60 1.92 -14.04
CA SER A 398 -22.07 1.95 -14.04
C SER A 398 -22.62 1.58 -12.66
N ALA A 399 -22.03 0.57 -12.02
CA ALA A 399 -22.28 0.19 -10.63
C ALA A 399 -21.88 1.28 -9.61
N TRP A 400 -20.75 1.96 -9.84
CA TRP A 400 -20.34 3.11 -9.02
C TRP A 400 -21.36 4.25 -9.09
N ALA A 401 -21.87 4.55 -10.29
CA ALA A 401 -22.78 5.66 -10.55
C ALA A 401 -24.25 5.39 -10.19
N SER A 402 -24.65 4.13 -10.00
CA SER A 402 -26.04 3.77 -9.69
C SER A 402 -26.44 3.96 -8.22
N GLY A 403 -25.47 4.01 -7.31
CA GLY A 403 -25.70 4.16 -5.86
C GLY A 403 -25.60 5.62 -5.39
N PRO A 404 -26.41 6.06 -4.41
CA PRO A 404 -26.23 7.36 -3.77
C PRO A 404 -24.95 7.36 -2.92
N ARG A 405 -24.02 8.28 -3.21
CA ARG A 405 -22.71 8.43 -2.54
C ARG A 405 -22.52 9.84 -1.98
N GLY A 406 -23.46 10.27 -1.15
CA GLY A 406 -23.58 11.66 -0.71
C GLY A 406 -24.19 12.56 -1.81
N ASP A 407 -23.90 13.86 -1.75
CA ASP A 407 -24.54 14.89 -2.59
C ASP A 407 -23.83 15.15 -3.94
N GLY A 408 -22.69 14.51 -4.20
CA GLY A 408 -21.90 14.76 -5.41
C GLY A 408 -22.20 13.80 -6.56
N MET A 409 -21.89 14.24 -7.78
CA MET A 409 -22.02 13.43 -8.99
C MET A 409 -20.87 12.42 -9.12
N ALA A 410 -21.16 11.23 -9.65
CA ALA A 410 -20.14 10.20 -9.90
C ALA A 410 -19.21 10.58 -11.06
N ARG A 411 -17.89 10.55 -10.84
CA ARG A 411 -16.85 10.76 -11.87
C ARG A 411 -15.97 9.53 -12.00
N LYS A 412 -15.43 9.33 -13.21
CA LYS A 412 -14.30 8.43 -13.45
C LYS A 412 -13.14 9.18 -14.08
N HIS A 413 -11.94 8.76 -13.74
CA HIS A 413 -10.72 9.12 -14.45
C HIS A 413 -10.04 7.82 -14.89
N VAL A 414 -9.98 7.62 -16.21
CA VAL A 414 -9.38 6.45 -16.84
C VAL A 414 -8.30 6.93 -17.79
N ALA A 415 -7.05 6.53 -17.54
CA ALA A 415 -5.91 6.90 -18.37
C ALA A 415 -4.85 5.79 -18.34
N LYS A 416 -4.71 5.04 -19.44
CA LYS A 416 -3.85 3.85 -19.52
C LYS A 416 -4.24 2.83 -18.45
N GLU A 417 -3.37 2.54 -17.50
CA GLU A 417 -3.63 1.61 -16.38
C GLU A 417 -4.25 2.32 -15.16
N VAL A 418 -4.50 3.63 -15.22
CA VAL A 418 -5.13 4.38 -14.13
C VAL A 418 -6.64 4.19 -14.23
N VAL A 419 -7.27 3.74 -13.14
CA VAL A 419 -8.72 3.58 -13.02
C VAL A 419 -9.14 4.11 -11.66
N HIS A 420 -9.64 5.34 -11.64
CA HIS A 420 -10.17 5.98 -10.43
C HIS A 420 -11.66 6.27 -10.58
N PHE A 421 -12.43 5.95 -9.56
CA PHE A 421 -13.79 6.43 -9.39
C PHE A 421 -13.86 7.40 -8.22
N ALA A 422 -14.59 8.48 -8.40
CA ALA A 422 -14.71 9.54 -7.41
C ALA A 422 -16.11 10.16 -7.42
N VAL A 423 -16.38 11.00 -6.42
CA VAL A 423 -17.57 11.86 -6.33
C VAL A 423 -17.15 13.33 -6.49
N ASP A 424 -17.97 14.16 -7.13
CA ASP A 424 -17.72 15.60 -7.31
C ASP A 424 -17.27 16.29 -6.02
N GLY A 425 -16.26 17.17 -6.13
CA GLY A 425 -15.65 17.85 -4.99
C GLY A 425 -14.53 17.06 -4.31
N MET A 426 -14.45 15.75 -4.53
CA MET A 426 -13.28 14.96 -4.16
C MET A 426 -12.27 14.98 -5.32
N ASN A 427 -11.10 15.55 -5.08
CA ASN A 427 -10.02 15.49 -6.06
C ASN A 427 -9.56 14.03 -6.19
N CYS A 428 -9.72 13.42 -7.38
CA CYS A 428 -9.26 12.05 -7.67
C CYS A 428 -7.83 11.79 -7.17
N CYS A 429 -6.98 12.81 -7.24
CA CYS A 429 -5.64 12.79 -6.67
C CYS A 429 -5.24 14.19 -6.20
N GLY A 430 -5.38 14.52 -4.91
CA GLY A 430 -4.94 15.80 -4.35
C GLY A 430 -3.43 16.11 -4.53
N LEU A 431 -2.60 15.10 -4.90
CA LEU A 431 -1.14 15.25 -5.02
C LEU A 431 -0.47 14.49 -6.19
N LYS A 432 -1.13 13.54 -6.88
CA LYS A 432 -0.49 12.78 -7.99
C LYS A 432 -0.50 13.59 -9.31
N PRO A 433 0.58 13.57 -10.12
CA PRO A 433 0.65 14.27 -11.41
C PRO A 433 -0.40 13.84 -12.45
N CYS A 434 -1.03 12.67 -12.29
CA CYS A 434 -1.96 12.10 -13.27
C CYS A 434 -3.25 12.91 -13.45
N CYS A 435 -3.76 13.59 -12.42
CA CYS A 435 -5.02 14.38 -12.52
C CYS A 435 -4.79 15.88 -12.83
N ARG A 436 -3.53 16.36 -12.99
CA ARG A 436 -3.25 17.81 -13.11
C ARG A 436 -3.54 18.41 -14.50
N ARG A 437 -3.78 17.62 -15.54
CA ARG A 437 -3.92 18.12 -16.92
C ARG A 437 -5.35 18.17 -17.47
N ASP A 438 -6.29 17.43 -16.88
CA ASP A 438 -7.62 17.25 -17.49
C ASP A 438 -8.76 17.99 -16.76
N LEU A 439 -8.43 18.85 -15.79
CA LEU A 439 -9.41 19.72 -15.10
C LEU A 439 -9.61 21.09 -15.79
N GLN A 440 -9.16 21.24 -17.05
CA GLN A 440 -9.27 22.48 -17.83
C GLN A 440 -9.98 22.35 -19.18
N MET A 441 -10.81 21.33 -19.39
CA MET A 441 -11.75 21.30 -20.52
C MET A 441 -13.17 21.07 -20.07
#